data_AF-I3MCX9-F1
#
_entry.id   AF-I3MCX9-F1
#
_cell.length_a   1.000
_cell.length_b   1.000
_cell.length_c   1.000
_cell.angle_alpha   90.00
_cell.angle_beta   90.00
_cell.angle_gamma   90.00
#
_symmetry.space_group_name_H-M   'P 1'
#
loop_
_entity.id
_entity.type
_entity.pdbx_description
1 polymer ?
#
loop_
_entity_poly.entity_id
_entity_poly.type
_entity_poly.pdbx_seq_one_letter_code
_entity_poly.pdbx_strand_id
1 'polypeptide(L)'
;SSKLHLSPKADVKSLISYVVTKTKAINGKYHRFLNRHFPRFYILYTTFMKGFQMLWADAKKARRIKTNMWKHNIKFHQLSYREMEHLRQFRRDIAKCLFLGIISIPPFANYLVFLLMYLFPRQLLIKYFWTPKQQTDFLDIYHGLRKQSHSEILSNLERVIPLISDPGLRWHLTDLCTKIQNGTHPAVHEILALRECFCNHPLGMNQLQTLQMKALSRAMLLTPHLPPPFLRHRLKTHTTVIHQLDRALAKLGIGQLTAQEVKSACYLRGLNSTHIAEDRCRTWLGEWLQISCSLKEAELSLLLHNVVLLSTNYLGTRR
;
A
#
# COMPACT_ATOMS: atom_id res chain seq x y z
N SER A 1 -71.71 -7.57 -4.67
CA SER A 1 -70.58 -7.85 -5.57
C SER A 1 -69.35 -7.13 -5.03
N SER A 2 -68.52 -7.86 -4.28
CA SER A 2 -67.45 -7.31 -3.44
C SER A 2 -66.18 -7.12 -4.29
N LYS A 3 -65.80 -5.87 -4.54
CA LYS A 3 -64.57 -5.53 -5.27
C LYS A 3 -63.36 -5.85 -4.39
N LEU A 4 -62.64 -6.92 -4.74
CA LEU A 4 -61.36 -7.27 -4.15
C LEU A 4 -60.30 -6.26 -4.62
N HIS A 5 -59.96 -5.30 -3.76
CA HIS A 5 -58.79 -4.44 -3.96
C HIS A 5 -57.52 -5.24 -3.67
N LEU A 6 -56.93 -5.85 -4.70
CA LEU A 6 -55.58 -6.42 -4.63
C LEU A 6 -54.55 -5.28 -4.73
N SER A 7 -53.79 -5.09 -3.65
CA SER A 7 -52.72 -4.10 -3.56
C SER A 7 -51.44 -4.60 -4.26
N PRO A 8 -50.97 -3.95 -5.35
CA PRO A 8 -49.84 -4.43 -6.16
C PRO A 8 -48.50 -4.50 -5.39
N LYS A 9 -48.37 -3.76 -4.29
CA LYS A 9 -47.11 -3.67 -3.52
C LYS A 9 -46.85 -4.90 -2.64
N ALA A 10 -47.89 -5.64 -2.23
CA ALA A 10 -47.74 -6.85 -1.43
C ALA A 10 -47.21 -8.03 -2.27
N ASP A 11 -47.66 -8.12 -3.52
CA ASP A 11 -47.33 -9.21 -4.43
C ASP A 11 -45.90 -9.13 -4.97
N VAL A 12 -45.38 -7.92 -5.18
CA VAL A 12 -43.98 -7.74 -5.57
C VAL A 12 -43.02 -8.16 -4.45
N LYS A 13 -43.36 -7.89 -3.18
CA LYS A 13 -42.56 -8.33 -2.02
C LYS A 13 -42.60 -9.85 -1.85
N SER A 14 -43.76 -10.49 -2.07
CA SER A 14 -43.91 -11.95 -1.98
C SER A 14 -43.11 -12.66 -3.08
N LEU A 15 -43.15 -12.15 -4.32
CA LEU A 15 -42.37 -12.65 -5.46
C LEU A 15 -40.87 -12.48 -5.24
N ILE A 16 -40.42 -11.31 -4.77
CA ILE A 16 -39.00 -11.10 -4.45
C ILE A 16 -38.56 -12.06 -3.34
N SER A 17 -39.37 -12.23 -2.29
CA SER A 17 -39.06 -13.16 -1.20
C SER A 17 -38.97 -14.61 -1.70
N TYR A 18 -39.90 -15.03 -2.56
CA TYR A 18 -39.93 -16.37 -3.16
C TYR A 18 -38.73 -16.62 -4.08
N VAL A 19 -38.38 -15.64 -4.93
CA VAL A 19 -37.19 -15.72 -5.79
C VAL A 19 -35.93 -15.77 -4.94
N VAL A 20 -35.85 -15.00 -3.86
CA VAL A 20 -34.72 -15.01 -2.91
C VAL A 20 -34.60 -16.34 -2.17
N THR A 21 -35.71 -16.96 -1.73
CA THR A 21 -35.67 -18.28 -1.09
C THR A 21 -35.34 -19.40 -2.07
N LYS A 22 -35.89 -19.39 -3.29
CA LYS A 22 -35.52 -20.37 -4.32
C LYS A 22 -34.05 -20.24 -4.74
N THR A 23 -33.56 -19.03 -4.95
CA THR A 23 -32.14 -18.80 -5.28
C THR A 23 -31.21 -19.23 -4.16
N LYS A 24 -31.57 -18.97 -2.88
CA LYS A 24 -30.82 -19.50 -1.73
C LYS A 24 -30.81 -21.04 -1.68
N ALA A 25 -31.93 -21.69 -1.93
CA ALA A 25 -32.04 -23.15 -1.91
C ALA A 25 -31.24 -23.81 -3.05
N ILE A 26 -31.27 -23.21 -4.25
CA ILE A 26 -30.50 -23.66 -5.41
C ILE A 26 -29.01 -23.46 -5.16
N ASN A 27 -28.61 -22.30 -4.62
CA ASN A 27 -27.23 -22.01 -4.27
C ASN A 27 -26.70 -22.99 -3.20
N GLY A 28 -27.52 -23.34 -2.20
CA GLY A 28 -27.18 -24.32 -1.16
C GLY A 28 -26.97 -25.74 -1.70
N LYS A 29 -27.81 -26.18 -2.64
CA LYS A 29 -27.62 -27.47 -3.34
C LYS A 29 -26.36 -27.48 -4.21
N TYR A 30 -26.10 -26.37 -4.91
CA TYR A 30 -24.93 -26.21 -5.77
C TYR A 30 -23.61 -26.28 -4.98
N HIS A 31 -23.53 -25.58 -3.84
CA HIS A 31 -22.35 -25.67 -2.96
C HIS A 31 -22.13 -27.09 -2.41
N ARG A 32 -23.21 -27.80 -2.04
CA ARG A 32 -23.14 -29.16 -1.50
C ARG A 32 -22.70 -30.18 -2.56
N PHE A 33 -23.15 -30.00 -3.80
CA PHE A 33 -22.75 -30.80 -4.95
C PHE A 33 -21.27 -30.60 -5.30
N LEU A 34 -20.83 -29.33 -5.43
CA LEU A 34 -19.44 -29.01 -5.76
C LEU A 34 -18.45 -29.50 -4.69
N ASN A 35 -18.80 -29.37 -3.41
CA ASN A 35 -17.94 -29.83 -2.32
C ASN A 35 -17.77 -31.37 -2.33
N ARG A 36 -18.83 -32.11 -2.69
CA ARG A 36 -18.84 -33.58 -2.69
C ARG A 36 -18.12 -34.19 -3.89
N HIS A 37 -18.23 -33.58 -5.07
CA HIS A 37 -17.66 -34.13 -6.30
C HIS A 37 -16.31 -33.52 -6.68
N PHE A 38 -16.03 -32.26 -6.32
CA PHE A 38 -14.81 -31.55 -6.72
C PHE A 38 -14.26 -30.67 -5.58
N PRO A 39 -13.76 -31.26 -4.48
CA PRO A 39 -13.36 -30.51 -3.27
C PRO A 39 -12.27 -29.46 -3.54
N ARG A 40 -11.29 -29.76 -4.41
CA ARG A 40 -10.24 -28.80 -4.80
C ARG A 40 -10.80 -27.61 -5.59
N PHE A 41 -11.72 -27.85 -6.51
CA PHE A 41 -12.38 -26.80 -7.28
C PHE A 41 -13.32 -25.96 -6.40
N TYR A 42 -14.00 -26.60 -5.44
CA TYR A 42 -14.87 -25.90 -4.49
C TYR A 42 -14.09 -24.90 -3.62
N ILE A 43 -12.90 -25.26 -3.14
CA ILE A 43 -12.03 -24.34 -2.41
C ILE A 43 -11.63 -23.16 -3.30
N LEU A 44 -11.24 -23.40 -4.55
CA LEU A 44 -10.88 -22.35 -5.51
C LEU A 44 -12.07 -21.42 -5.80
N TYR A 45 -13.23 -22.00 -6.11
CA TYR A 45 -14.47 -21.29 -6.42
C TYR A 45 -14.94 -20.43 -5.26
N THR A 46 -14.99 -20.99 -4.04
CA THR A 46 -15.41 -20.24 -2.85
C THR A 46 -14.43 -19.13 -2.50
N THR A 47 -13.12 -19.35 -2.68
CA THR A 47 -12.08 -18.31 -2.51
C THR A 47 -12.25 -17.19 -3.53
N PHE A 48 -12.48 -17.53 -4.80
CA PHE A 48 -12.70 -16.57 -5.88
C PHE A 48 -13.97 -15.73 -5.65
N MET A 49 -15.09 -16.38 -5.32
CA MET A 49 -16.36 -15.70 -5.04
C MET A 49 -16.26 -14.77 -3.83
N LYS A 50 -15.59 -15.21 -2.75
CA LYS A 50 -15.29 -14.35 -1.60
C LYS A 50 -14.43 -13.15 -2.01
N GLY A 51 -13.40 -13.36 -2.82
CA GLY A 51 -12.53 -12.29 -3.33
C GLY A 51 -13.31 -11.24 -4.14
N PHE A 52 -14.21 -11.68 -5.02
CA PHE A 52 -15.07 -10.77 -5.79
C PHE A 52 -16.07 -10.01 -4.90
N GLN A 53 -16.67 -10.67 -3.91
CA GLN A 53 -17.55 -10.02 -2.94
C GLN A 53 -16.81 -8.93 -2.13
N MET A 54 -15.58 -9.22 -1.69
CA MET A 54 -14.73 -8.25 -0.99
C MET A 54 -14.37 -7.06 -1.90
N LEU A 55 -13.97 -7.31 -3.15
CA LEU A 55 -13.71 -6.26 -4.13
C LEU A 55 -14.92 -5.35 -4.37
N TRP A 56 -16.11 -5.95 -4.47
CA TRP A 56 -17.37 -5.22 -4.65
C TRP A 56 -17.72 -4.36 -3.42
N ALA A 57 -17.50 -4.87 -2.21
CA ALA A 57 -17.67 -4.12 -0.97
C ALA A 57 -16.71 -2.92 -0.91
N ASP A 58 -15.44 -3.14 -1.26
CA ASP A 58 -14.42 -2.09 -1.33
C ASP A 58 -14.76 -1.03 -2.38
N ALA A 59 -15.29 -1.44 -3.53
CA ALA A 59 -15.74 -0.53 -4.58
C ALA A 59 -16.92 0.33 -4.13
N LYS A 60 -17.90 -0.27 -3.45
CA LYS A 60 -19.01 0.48 -2.84
C LYS A 60 -18.51 1.48 -1.81
N LYS A 61 -17.58 1.08 -0.93
CA LYS A 61 -17.01 1.96 0.09
C LYS A 61 -16.21 3.11 -0.53
N ALA A 62 -15.34 2.82 -1.48
CA ALA A 62 -14.56 3.83 -2.20
C ALA A 62 -15.47 4.82 -2.97
N ARG A 63 -16.55 4.32 -3.59
CA ARG A 63 -17.55 5.17 -4.23
C ARG A 63 -18.24 6.09 -3.23
N ARG A 64 -18.67 5.57 -2.06
CA ARG A 64 -19.27 6.39 -0.99
C ARG A 64 -18.34 7.50 -0.52
N ILE A 65 -17.07 7.17 -0.26
CA ILE A 65 -16.06 8.17 0.16
C ILE A 65 -15.91 9.24 -0.91
N LYS A 66 -15.72 8.86 -2.18
CA LYS A 66 -15.60 9.83 -3.30
C LYS A 66 -16.85 10.69 -3.46
N THR A 67 -18.05 10.11 -3.33
CA THR A 67 -19.30 10.87 -3.38
C THR A 67 -19.40 11.86 -2.22
N ASN A 68 -18.99 11.48 -1.00
CA ASN A 68 -18.96 12.39 0.14
C ASN A 68 -17.95 13.52 -0.05
N MET A 69 -16.75 13.21 -0.57
CA MET A 69 -15.75 14.23 -0.91
C MET A 69 -16.31 15.25 -1.90
N TRP A 70 -16.97 14.78 -2.96
CA TRP A 70 -17.55 15.66 -3.98
C TRP A 70 -18.70 16.50 -3.42
N LYS A 71 -19.61 15.90 -2.64
CA LYS A 71 -20.75 16.60 -2.04
C LYS A 71 -20.36 17.67 -1.04
N HIS A 72 -19.33 17.41 -0.22
CA HIS A 72 -18.90 18.30 0.86
C HIS A 72 -17.65 19.11 0.50
N ASN A 73 -17.17 19.02 -0.75
CA ASN A 73 -15.94 19.66 -1.22
C ASN A 73 -14.70 19.38 -0.31
N ILE A 74 -14.64 18.17 0.25
CA ILE A 74 -13.59 17.74 1.17
C ILE A 74 -12.38 17.28 0.37
N LYS A 75 -11.20 17.82 0.70
CA LYS A 75 -9.93 17.41 0.08
C LYS A 75 -9.42 16.10 0.67
N PHE A 76 -8.61 15.37 -0.09
CA PHE A 76 -8.07 14.06 0.34
C PHE A 76 -7.36 14.08 1.70
N HIS A 77 -6.64 15.17 2.03
CA HIS A 77 -5.90 15.32 3.29
C HIS A 77 -6.78 15.58 4.53
N GLN A 78 -8.09 15.82 4.35
CA GLN A 78 -9.05 16.05 5.44
C GLN A 78 -9.81 14.78 5.85
N LEU A 79 -9.66 13.71 5.06
CA LEU A 79 -10.29 12.43 5.34
C LEU A 79 -9.67 11.75 6.56
N SER A 80 -10.40 10.79 7.14
CA SER A 80 -9.83 9.94 8.19
C SER A 80 -8.74 9.04 7.62
N TYR A 81 -7.77 8.64 8.46
CA TYR A 81 -6.68 7.74 8.06
C TYR A 81 -7.19 6.48 7.35
N ARG A 82 -8.24 5.84 7.90
CA ARG A 82 -8.81 4.60 7.34
C ARG A 82 -9.44 4.82 5.96
N GLU A 83 -10.06 5.97 5.71
CA GLU A 83 -10.64 6.29 4.39
C GLU A 83 -9.55 6.60 3.36
N MET A 84 -8.53 7.35 3.74
CA MET A 84 -7.39 7.66 2.88
C MET A 84 -6.64 6.39 2.46
N GLU A 85 -6.36 5.52 3.43
CA GLU A 85 -5.66 4.26 3.19
C GLU A 85 -6.50 3.32 2.33
N HIS A 86 -7.82 3.26 2.58
CA HIS A 86 -8.76 2.50 1.75
C HIS A 86 -8.73 2.97 0.29
N LEU A 87 -8.84 4.28 0.04
CA LEU A 87 -8.79 4.82 -1.33
C LEU A 87 -7.47 4.54 -2.03
N ARG A 88 -6.34 4.62 -1.30
CA ARG A 88 -5.01 4.34 -1.83
C ARG A 88 -4.86 2.88 -2.25
N GLN A 89 -5.24 1.95 -1.38
CA GLN A 89 -5.22 0.51 -1.67
C GLN A 89 -6.14 0.18 -2.84
N PHE A 90 -7.37 0.68 -2.80
CA PHE A 90 -8.37 0.46 -3.84
C PHE A 90 -7.92 0.95 -5.23
N ARG A 91 -7.26 2.12 -5.31
CA ARG A 91 -6.70 2.61 -6.58
C ARG A 91 -5.67 1.64 -7.17
N ARG A 92 -4.83 1.04 -6.32
CA ARG A 92 -3.80 0.07 -6.75
C ARG A 92 -4.46 -1.22 -7.26
N ASP A 93 -5.49 -1.68 -6.58
CA ASP A 93 -6.19 -2.92 -6.93
C ASP A 93 -7.03 -2.76 -8.21
N ILE A 94 -7.72 -1.63 -8.37
CA ILE A 94 -8.41 -1.29 -9.63
C ILE A 94 -7.43 -1.25 -10.80
N ALA A 95 -6.24 -0.66 -10.64
CA ALA A 95 -5.28 -0.58 -11.74
C ALA A 95 -4.88 -1.99 -12.24
N LYS A 96 -4.74 -2.96 -11.33
CA LYS A 96 -4.52 -4.37 -11.69
C LYS A 96 -5.72 -4.97 -12.41
N CYS A 97 -6.94 -4.75 -11.90
CA CYS A 97 -8.17 -5.24 -12.54
C CYS A 97 -8.39 -4.66 -13.94
N LEU A 98 -8.16 -3.37 -14.13
CA LEU A 98 -8.29 -2.70 -15.43
C LEU A 98 -7.29 -3.27 -16.43
N PHE A 99 -6.03 -3.44 -16.01
CA PHE A 99 -5.01 -4.06 -16.85
C PHE A 99 -5.41 -5.48 -17.27
N LEU A 100 -5.90 -6.28 -16.32
CA LEU A 100 -6.41 -7.63 -16.59
C LEU A 100 -7.61 -7.60 -17.55
N GLY A 101 -8.56 -6.69 -17.32
CA GLY A 101 -9.76 -6.54 -18.12
C GLY A 101 -9.48 -6.14 -19.57
N ILE A 102 -8.47 -5.29 -19.81
CA ILE A 102 -8.03 -4.93 -21.17
C ILE A 102 -7.45 -6.15 -21.89
N ILE A 103 -6.63 -6.95 -21.20
CA ILE A 103 -6.06 -8.19 -21.77
C ILE A 103 -7.17 -9.19 -22.12
N SER A 104 -8.30 -9.19 -21.40
CA SER A 104 -9.45 -10.08 -21.65
C SER A 104 -10.35 -9.67 -22.83
N ILE A 105 -10.16 -8.49 -23.45
CA ILE A 105 -11.05 -8.02 -24.54
C ILE A 105 -11.01 -8.94 -25.77
N PRO A 106 -9.83 -9.37 -26.27
CA PRO A 106 -9.78 -10.21 -27.46
C PRO A 106 -10.42 -11.59 -27.20
N PRO A 107 -11.23 -12.12 -28.14
CA PRO A 107 -11.65 -13.51 -28.08
C PRO A 107 -10.39 -14.41 -28.06
N PHE A 108 -10.41 -15.51 -27.30
CA PHE A 108 -9.27 -16.39 -26.99
C PHE A 108 -8.27 -15.91 -25.93
N ALA A 109 -8.21 -14.62 -25.60
CA ALA A 109 -7.32 -14.13 -24.54
C ALA A 109 -7.74 -14.62 -23.14
N ASN A 110 -9.00 -15.05 -22.95
CA ASN A 110 -9.48 -15.55 -21.66
C ASN A 110 -8.68 -16.75 -21.13
N TYR A 111 -8.36 -17.73 -21.98
CA TYR A 111 -7.53 -18.87 -21.57
C TYR A 111 -6.09 -18.44 -21.25
N LEU A 112 -5.55 -17.52 -22.05
CA LEU A 112 -4.25 -16.91 -21.80
C LEU A 112 -4.24 -16.14 -20.46
N VAL A 113 -5.31 -15.42 -20.12
CA VAL A 113 -5.46 -14.71 -18.85
C VAL A 113 -5.44 -15.68 -17.67
N PHE A 114 -6.14 -16.82 -17.76
CA PHE A 114 -6.08 -17.85 -16.71
C PHE A 114 -4.68 -18.44 -16.56
N LEU A 115 -3.99 -18.72 -17.68
CA LEU A 115 -2.60 -19.19 -17.68
C LEU A 115 -1.66 -18.17 -17.03
N LEU A 116 -1.76 -16.89 -17.43
CA LEU A 116 -0.95 -15.81 -16.88
C LEU A 116 -1.24 -15.59 -15.39
N MET A 117 -2.49 -15.72 -14.96
CA MET A 117 -2.88 -15.59 -13.55
C MET A 117 -2.28 -16.71 -12.69
N TYR A 118 -2.12 -17.91 -13.25
CA TYR A 118 -1.45 -19.03 -12.60
C TYR A 118 0.08 -18.85 -12.53
N LEU A 119 0.70 -18.38 -13.62
CA LEU A 119 2.16 -18.19 -13.70
C LEU A 119 2.65 -16.92 -13.00
N PHE A 120 1.85 -15.86 -13.01
CA PHE A 120 2.19 -14.53 -12.46
C PHE A 120 1.16 -14.03 -11.44
N PRO A 121 0.88 -14.81 -10.37
CA PRO A 121 -0.14 -14.47 -9.38
C PRO A 121 0.17 -13.14 -8.66
N ARG A 122 1.44 -12.81 -8.46
CA ARG A 122 1.86 -11.57 -7.78
C ARG A 122 1.52 -10.29 -8.58
N GLN A 123 1.65 -10.34 -9.90
CA GLN A 123 1.44 -9.19 -10.79
C GLN A 123 -0.05 -8.99 -11.08
N LEU A 124 -0.77 -10.07 -11.36
CA LEU A 124 -2.13 -10.01 -11.90
C LEU A 124 -3.22 -10.13 -10.84
N LEU A 125 -2.99 -10.91 -9.78
CA LEU A 125 -3.98 -11.04 -8.71
C LEU A 125 -3.88 -9.88 -7.70
N ILE A 126 -5.04 -9.54 -7.15
CA ILE A 126 -5.16 -8.67 -5.97
C ILE A 126 -4.92 -9.50 -4.71
N LYS A 127 -4.53 -8.82 -3.62
CA LYS A 127 -4.27 -9.43 -2.31
C LYS A 127 -5.38 -10.38 -1.83
N TYR A 128 -6.64 -10.08 -2.13
CA TYR A 128 -7.81 -10.91 -1.76
C TYR A 128 -7.80 -12.31 -2.36
N PHE A 129 -7.10 -12.51 -3.49
CA PHE A 129 -7.01 -13.79 -4.17
C PHE A 129 -5.74 -14.57 -3.80
N TRP A 130 -4.88 -14.01 -2.94
CA TRP A 130 -3.66 -14.68 -2.47
C TRP A 130 -3.94 -15.50 -1.21
N THR A 131 -3.39 -16.71 -1.16
CA THR A 131 -3.37 -17.51 0.07
C THR A 131 -2.54 -16.80 1.16
N PRO A 132 -2.79 -17.06 2.46
CA PRO A 132 -2.01 -16.44 3.55
C PRO A 132 -0.49 -16.66 3.42
N LYS A 133 -0.09 -17.86 2.95
CA LYS A 133 1.30 -18.18 2.65
C LYS A 133 1.86 -17.30 1.52
N GLN A 134 1.16 -17.24 0.38
CA GLN A 134 1.54 -16.37 -0.75
C GLN A 134 1.62 -14.89 -0.35
N GLN A 135 0.73 -14.41 0.52
CA GLN A 135 0.80 -13.03 1.00
C GLN A 135 2.13 -12.74 1.69
N THR A 136 2.57 -13.64 2.57
CA THR A 136 3.85 -13.49 3.29
C THR A 136 5.02 -13.62 2.32
N ASP A 137 5.05 -14.67 1.50
CA ASP A 137 6.12 -14.92 0.52
C ASP A 137 6.28 -13.72 -0.45
N PHE A 138 5.18 -13.17 -0.96
CA PHE A 138 5.23 -12.05 -1.89
C PHE A 138 5.69 -10.76 -1.21
N LEU A 139 5.31 -10.51 0.05
CA LEU A 139 5.82 -9.39 0.83
C LEU A 139 7.33 -9.54 1.06
N ASP A 140 7.83 -10.73 1.36
CA ASP A 140 9.27 -10.96 1.51
C ASP A 140 10.02 -10.74 0.19
N ILE A 141 9.48 -11.20 -0.94
CA ILE A 141 10.08 -10.93 -2.26
C ILE A 141 10.12 -9.43 -2.57
N TYR A 142 9.01 -8.73 -2.34
CA TYR A 142 8.96 -7.28 -2.56
C TYR A 142 9.93 -6.54 -1.63
N HIS A 143 10.07 -6.97 -0.39
CA HIS A 143 11.05 -6.41 0.52
C HIS A 143 12.48 -6.69 0.06
N GLY A 144 12.78 -7.89 -0.45
CA GLY A 144 14.06 -8.22 -1.07
C GLY A 144 14.41 -7.27 -2.23
N LEU A 145 13.46 -6.99 -3.12
CA LEU A 145 13.62 -6.01 -4.21
C LEU A 145 13.88 -4.59 -3.69
N ARG A 146 13.20 -4.18 -2.61
CA ARG A 146 13.46 -2.91 -1.92
C ARG A 146 14.89 -2.88 -1.36
N LYS A 147 15.30 -3.93 -0.65
CA LYS A 147 16.63 -4.03 -0.01
C LYS A 147 17.79 -3.89 -1.00
N GLN A 148 17.64 -4.39 -2.24
CA GLN A 148 18.63 -4.22 -3.31
C GLN A 148 18.95 -2.75 -3.63
N SER A 149 18.03 -1.82 -3.36
CA SER A 149 18.25 -0.38 -3.58
C SER A 149 18.86 0.36 -2.39
N HIS A 150 18.95 -0.26 -1.21
CA HIS A 150 19.42 0.42 0.00
C HIS A 150 20.89 0.82 -0.10
N SER A 151 21.76 -0.09 -0.55
CA SER A 151 23.19 0.19 -0.73
C SER A 151 23.43 1.31 -1.74
N GLU A 152 22.67 1.31 -2.84
CA GLU A 152 22.74 2.38 -3.85
C GLU A 152 22.27 3.73 -3.31
N ILE A 153 21.22 3.77 -2.48
CA ILE A 153 20.76 5.00 -1.83
C ILE A 153 21.82 5.53 -0.85
N LEU A 154 22.41 4.64 -0.03
CA LEU A 154 23.47 5.03 0.91
C LEU A 154 24.72 5.54 0.17
N SER A 155 25.18 4.82 -0.85
CA SER A 155 26.31 5.25 -1.68
C SER A 155 26.02 6.59 -2.40
N ASN A 156 24.78 6.81 -2.84
CA ASN A 156 24.38 8.10 -3.41
C ASN A 156 24.41 9.23 -2.37
N LEU A 157 24.03 8.97 -1.12
CA LEU A 157 24.15 9.96 -0.05
C LEU A 157 25.62 10.31 0.21
N GLU A 158 26.50 9.31 0.27
CA GLU A 158 27.95 9.52 0.46
C GLU A 158 28.57 10.36 -0.64
N ARG A 159 28.21 10.09 -1.90
CA ARG A 159 28.67 10.88 -3.05
C ARG A 159 28.23 12.35 -3.01
N VAL A 160 27.16 12.63 -2.26
CA VAL A 160 26.60 13.97 -2.13
C VAL A 160 27.20 14.75 -0.95
N ILE A 161 27.78 14.07 0.05
CA ILE A 161 28.42 14.70 1.23
C ILE A 161 29.38 15.85 0.84
N PRO A 162 30.29 15.70 -0.16
CA PRO A 162 31.22 16.77 -0.52
C PRO A 162 30.54 18.02 -1.10
N LEU A 163 29.31 17.88 -1.62
CA LEU A 163 28.54 18.98 -2.23
C LEU A 163 27.78 19.81 -1.20
N ILE A 164 27.72 19.37 0.06
CA ILE A 164 27.04 20.10 1.13
C ILE A 164 27.95 21.22 1.62
N SER A 165 27.50 22.47 1.50
CA SER A 165 28.29 23.64 1.89
C SER A 165 28.50 23.76 3.40
N ASP A 166 27.48 23.43 4.19
CA ASP A 166 27.51 23.55 5.66
C ASP A 166 28.36 22.43 6.30
N PRO A 167 29.44 22.76 7.05
CA PRO A 167 30.31 21.77 7.66
C PRO A 167 29.64 20.90 8.72
N GLY A 168 28.69 21.45 9.49
CA GLY A 168 27.98 20.72 10.54
C GLY A 168 27.04 19.67 9.96
N LEU A 169 26.23 20.06 8.97
CA LEU A 169 25.36 19.14 8.22
C LEU A 169 26.16 18.08 7.47
N ARG A 170 27.32 18.45 6.91
CA ARG A 170 28.23 17.49 6.28
C ARG A 170 28.70 16.44 7.29
N TRP A 171 29.15 16.86 8.46
CA TRP A 171 29.57 15.95 9.52
C TRP A 171 28.42 15.05 9.99
N HIS A 172 27.23 15.61 10.23
CA HIS A 172 26.05 14.85 10.64
C HIS A 172 25.64 13.80 9.61
N LEU A 173 25.70 14.11 8.30
CA LEU A 173 25.36 13.14 7.26
C LEU A 173 26.41 12.03 7.18
N THR A 174 27.70 12.36 7.29
CA THR A 174 28.78 11.37 7.36
C THR A 174 28.61 10.45 8.56
N ASP A 175 28.40 11.00 9.75
CA ASP A 175 28.18 10.24 10.99
C ASP A 175 26.97 9.32 10.86
N LEU A 176 25.85 9.82 10.31
CA LEU A 176 24.67 8.99 10.08
C LEU A 176 24.94 7.83 9.11
N CYS A 177 25.61 8.09 7.99
CA CYS A 177 25.95 7.05 7.01
C CYS A 177 26.87 5.98 7.62
N THR A 178 27.90 6.38 8.36
CA THR A 178 28.84 5.45 9.03
C THR A 178 28.14 4.62 10.10
N LYS A 179 27.27 5.22 10.93
CA LYS A 179 26.44 4.49 11.91
C LYS A 179 25.58 3.42 11.24
N ILE A 180 24.94 3.77 10.12
CA ILE A 180 24.11 2.81 9.38
C ILE A 180 24.95 1.68 8.81
N GLN A 181 26.12 1.97 8.26
CA GLN A 181 27.04 0.94 7.77
C GLN A 181 27.55 0.02 8.89
N ASN A 182 27.76 0.56 10.08
CA ASN A 182 28.16 -0.19 11.27
C ASN A 182 27.01 -0.99 11.91
N GLY A 183 25.81 -0.99 11.32
CA GLY A 183 24.65 -1.74 11.82
C GLY A 183 23.90 -1.06 12.96
N THR A 184 24.17 0.22 13.25
CA THR A 184 23.49 0.97 14.31
C THR A 184 22.16 1.56 13.80
N HIS A 185 21.09 1.46 14.61
CA HIS A 185 19.82 2.12 14.33
C HIS A 185 19.90 3.61 14.70
N PRO A 186 19.70 4.54 13.75
CA PRO A 186 19.82 5.96 14.03
C PRO A 186 18.68 6.48 14.90
N ALA A 187 18.97 7.48 15.74
CA ALA A 187 17.97 8.15 16.54
C ALA A 187 17.17 9.18 15.70
N VAL A 188 15.91 9.40 16.10
CA VAL A 188 14.99 10.33 15.40
C VAL A 188 15.57 11.74 15.25
N HIS A 189 16.23 12.25 16.28
CA HIS A 189 16.80 13.61 16.27
C HIS A 189 18.00 13.74 15.31
N GLU A 190 18.79 12.68 15.12
CA GLU A 190 19.91 12.66 14.18
C GLU A 190 19.41 12.79 12.74
N ILE A 191 18.33 12.08 12.41
CA ILE A 191 17.68 12.19 11.08
C ILE A 191 17.08 13.58 10.89
N LEU A 192 16.40 14.12 11.91
CA LEU A 192 15.77 15.44 11.84
C LEU A 192 16.79 16.60 11.77
N ALA A 193 18.02 16.41 12.26
CA ALA A 193 19.08 17.39 12.10
C ALA A 193 19.44 17.64 10.62
N LEU A 194 19.21 16.64 9.76
CA LEU A 194 19.55 16.71 8.33
C LEU A 194 18.47 17.35 7.45
N ARG A 195 17.32 17.78 8.01
CA ARG A 195 16.16 18.25 7.22
C ARG A 195 16.53 19.31 6.17
N GLU A 196 17.44 20.21 6.54
CA GLU A 196 17.86 21.34 5.70
C GLU A 196 18.59 20.87 4.44
N CYS A 197 19.36 19.76 4.51
CA CYS A 197 20.01 19.17 3.34
C CYS A 197 19.03 18.73 2.25
N PHE A 198 17.80 18.39 2.65
CA PHE A 198 16.77 17.85 1.78
C PHE A 198 15.77 18.89 1.28
N CYS A 199 15.91 20.16 1.68
CA CYS A 199 15.10 21.27 1.17
C CYS A 199 15.43 21.60 -0.29
N ASN A 200 16.73 21.66 -0.60
CA ASN A 200 17.27 22.21 -1.84
C ASN A 200 18.42 21.35 -2.38
N HIS A 201 19.20 21.88 -3.34
CA HIS A 201 20.42 21.21 -3.78
C HIS A 201 21.30 20.86 -2.56
N PRO A 202 21.84 19.64 -2.45
CA PRO A 202 21.83 18.56 -3.45
C PRO A 202 20.71 17.52 -3.35
N LEU A 203 20.01 17.38 -2.22
CA LEU A 203 19.09 16.26 -1.97
C LEU A 203 17.61 16.62 -2.11
N GLY A 204 17.28 17.86 -2.45
CA GLY A 204 15.91 18.32 -2.69
C GLY A 204 15.21 17.55 -3.80
N MET A 205 13.89 17.38 -3.68
CA MET A 205 13.08 16.57 -4.61
C MET A 205 13.26 16.98 -6.09
N ASN A 206 13.49 18.27 -6.35
CA ASN A 206 13.69 18.82 -7.69
C ASN A 206 15.15 18.75 -8.18
N GLN A 207 16.08 18.37 -7.32
CA GLN A 207 17.51 18.29 -7.59
C GLN A 207 18.01 16.85 -7.67
N LEU A 208 17.18 15.88 -7.24
CA LEU A 208 17.49 14.45 -7.34
C LEU A 208 17.85 14.03 -8.77
N GLN A 209 19.01 13.41 -8.91
CA GLN A 209 19.49 12.86 -10.17
C GLN A 209 18.67 11.63 -10.58
N THR A 210 18.67 11.30 -11.88
CA THR A 210 17.88 10.18 -12.41
C THR A 210 18.22 8.84 -11.75
N LEU A 211 19.50 8.58 -11.45
CA LEU A 211 19.93 7.36 -10.77
C LEU A 211 19.36 7.29 -9.35
N GLN A 212 19.47 8.37 -8.58
CA GLN A 212 18.88 8.49 -7.24
C GLN A 212 17.36 8.27 -7.27
N MET A 213 16.65 8.91 -8.20
CA MET A 213 15.19 8.73 -8.35
C MET A 213 14.81 7.27 -8.68
N LYS A 214 15.59 6.58 -9.52
CA LYS A 214 15.36 5.16 -9.82
C LYS A 214 15.58 4.27 -8.60
N ALA A 215 16.59 4.55 -7.79
CA ALA A 215 16.86 3.84 -6.55
C ALA A 215 15.73 4.05 -5.52
N LEU A 216 15.36 5.31 -5.26
CA LEU A 216 14.26 5.66 -4.36
C LEU A 216 12.91 5.10 -4.82
N SER A 217 12.68 5.03 -6.13
CA SER A 217 11.48 4.41 -6.69
C SER A 217 11.41 2.92 -6.40
N ARG A 218 12.52 2.19 -6.52
CA ARG A 218 12.58 0.77 -6.13
C ARG A 218 12.37 0.60 -4.63
N ALA A 219 13.00 1.44 -3.80
CA ALA A 219 12.77 1.43 -2.35
C ALA A 219 11.29 1.65 -2.00
N MET A 220 10.58 2.52 -2.71
CA MET A 220 9.15 2.76 -2.53
C MET A 220 8.23 1.77 -3.25
N LEU A 221 8.77 0.72 -3.88
CA LEU A 221 8.01 -0.26 -4.69
C LEU A 221 7.20 0.40 -5.83
N LEU A 222 7.74 1.47 -6.40
CA LEU A 222 7.23 2.18 -7.58
C LEU A 222 7.96 1.70 -8.84
N THR A 223 7.37 1.93 -10.01
CA THR A 223 7.97 1.56 -11.30
C THR A 223 9.14 2.50 -11.63
N PRO A 224 10.40 2.04 -11.70
CA PRO A 224 11.57 2.89 -11.90
C PRO A 224 11.85 3.25 -13.37
N HIS A 225 11.21 2.55 -14.32
CA HIS A 225 11.48 2.67 -15.76
C HIS A 225 10.71 3.81 -16.46
N LEU A 226 10.09 4.72 -15.70
CA LEU A 226 9.42 5.88 -16.27
C LEU A 226 10.45 6.94 -16.71
N PRO A 227 10.15 7.77 -17.72
CA PRO A 227 10.98 8.91 -18.06
C PRO A 227 11.16 9.85 -16.85
N PRO A 228 12.32 10.53 -16.71
CA PRO A 228 12.65 11.31 -15.52
C PRO A 228 11.57 12.28 -15.00
N PRO A 229 10.88 13.10 -15.82
CA PRO A 229 9.87 14.02 -15.30
C PRO A 229 8.65 13.29 -14.69
N PHE A 230 8.20 12.21 -15.33
CA PHE A 230 7.09 11.38 -14.83
C PHE A 230 7.50 10.62 -13.57
N LEU A 231 8.73 10.11 -13.52
CA LEU A 231 9.27 9.43 -12.36
C LEU A 231 9.29 10.37 -11.14
N ARG A 232 9.78 11.60 -11.34
CA ARG A 232 9.78 12.63 -10.30
C ARG A 232 8.38 12.99 -9.83
N HIS A 233 7.46 13.24 -10.76
CA HIS A 233 6.07 13.54 -10.42
C HIS A 233 5.43 12.39 -9.61
N ARG A 234 5.71 11.14 -9.99
CA ARG A 234 5.21 9.96 -9.28
C ARG A 234 5.80 9.84 -7.88
N LEU A 235 7.10 10.06 -7.71
CA LEU A 235 7.77 10.09 -6.40
C LEU A 235 7.19 11.19 -5.52
N LYS A 236 7.08 12.42 -6.03
CA LYS A 236 6.51 13.56 -5.30
C LYS A 236 5.08 13.27 -4.84
N THR A 237 4.23 12.83 -5.77
CA THR A 237 2.82 12.48 -5.46
C THR A 237 2.73 11.36 -4.43
N HIS A 238 3.51 10.29 -4.59
CA HIS A 238 3.51 9.17 -3.64
C HIS A 238 3.95 9.62 -2.24
N THR A 239 4.99 10.44 -2.16
CA THR A 239 5.54 10.95 -0.89
C THR A 239 4.55 11.87 -0.21
N THR A 240 3.90 12.77 -0.95
CA THR A 240 2.83 13.64 -0.42
C THR A 240 1.66 12.83 0.12
N VAL A 241 1.25 11.77 -0.56
CA VAL A 241 0.19 10.87 -0.08
C VAL A 241 0.60 10.17 1.23
N ILE A 242 1.83 9.67 1.33
CA ILE A 242 2.35 9.07 2.57
C ILE A 242 2.38 10.10 3.70
N HIS A 243 2.90 11.30 3.44
CA HIS A 243 2.97 12.36 4.45
C HIS A 243 1.58 12.79 4.95
N GLN A 244 0.60 12.90 4.06
CA GLN A 244 -0.79 13.18 4.46
C GLN A 244 -1.38 12.02 5.27
N LEU A 245 -1.10 10.77 4.89
CA LEU A 245 -1.48 9.59 5.68
C LEU A 245 -0.84 9.60 7.07
N ASP A 246 0.44 10.00 7.17
CA ASP A 246 1.17 10.10 8.44
C ASP A 246 0.52 11.14 9.36
N ARG A 247 0.15 12.31 8.85
CA ARG A 247 -0.57 13.33 9.63
C ARG A 247 -1.94 12.82 10.10
N ALA A 248 -2.68 12.11 9.24
CA ALA A 248 -3.96 11.53 9.63
C ALA A 248 -3.78 10.40 10.67
N LEU A 249 -2.72 9.61 10.54
CA LEU A 249 -2.38 8.53 11.47
C LEU A 249 -1.95 9.06 12.83
N ALA A 250 -1.17 10.14 12.87
CA ALA A 250 -0.79 10.83 14.09
C ALA A 250 -2.02 11.36 14.85
N LYS A 251 -3.02 11.90 14.13
CA LYS A 251 -4.30 12.34 14.71
C LYS A 251 -5.13 11.18 15.25
N LEU A 252 -5.14 10.03 14.58
CA LEU A 252 -5.85 8.84 15.02
C LEU A 252 -5.18 8.18 16.25
N GLY A 253 -3.84 8.20 16.28
CA GLY A 253 -3.03 7.55 17.30
C GLY A 253 -2.73 6.08 16.97
N ILE A 254 -1.49 5.66 17.23
CA ILE A 254 -1.03 4.28 16.95
C ILE A 254 -1.77 3.24 17.79
N GLY A 255 -2.20 3.60 19.01
CA GLY A 255 -2.94 2.70 19.91
C GLY A 255 -4.31 2.28 19.38
N GLN A 256 -4.91 3.04 18.47
CA GLN A 256 -6.21 2.74 17.86
C GLN A 256 -6.11 1.79 16.66
N LEU A 257 -4.88 1.41 16.26
CA LEU A 257 -4.63 0.52 15.14
C LEU A 257 -4.66 -0.94 15.58
N THR A 258 -5.34 -1.76 14.79
CA THR A 258 -5.27 -3.21 14.88
C THR A 258 -3.86 -3.71 14.54
N ALA A 259 -3.50 -4.90 15.03
CA ALA A 259 -2.22 -5.54 14.72
C ALA A 259 -1.92 -5.55 13.21
N GLN A 260 -2.91 -5.91 12.39
CA GLN A 260 -2.78 -5.96 10.94
C GLN A 260 -2.58 -4.57 10.31
N GLU A 261 -3.29 -3.54 10.80
CA GLU A 261 -3.11 -2.16 10.36
C GLU A 261 -1.68 -1.69 10.66
N VAL A 262 -1.17 -1.94 11.88
CA VAL A 262 0.22 -1.61 12.26
C VAL A 262 1.22 -2.26 11.31
N LYS A 263 1.07 -3.57 11.04
CA LYS A 263 1.94 -4.30 10.11
C LYS A 263 1.91 -3.70 8.71
N SER A 264 0.72 -3.43 8.17
CA SER A 264 0.58 -2.84 6.84
C SER A 264 1.15 -1.42 6.77
N ALA A 265 0.98 -0.62 7.83
CA ALA A 265 1.47 0.75 7.91
C ALA A 265 3.00 0.77 7.92
N CYS A 266 3.63 -0.13 8.69
CA CYS A 266 5.09 -0.28 8.70
C CYS A 266 5.62 -0.72 7.33
N TYR A 267 4.98 -1.74 6.73
CA TYR A 267 5.39 -2.27 5.44
C TYR A 267 5.34 -1.23 4.32
N LEU A 268 4.28 -0.41 4.30
CA LEU A 268 4.12 0.70 3.36
C LEU A 268 5.32 1.66 3.41
N ARG A 269 5.88 1.90 4.60
CA ARG A 269 6.88 2.94 4.87
C ARG A 269 8.33 2.47 4.77
N GLY A 270 8.59 1.19 4.63
CA GLY A 270 9.98 0.70 4.48
C GLY A 270 10.26 -0.60 5.20
N LEU A 271 9.66 -0.77 6.37
CA LEU A 271 10.00 -1.83 7.29
C LEU A 271 9.42 -3.18 6.88
N ASN A 272 10.22 -4.25 6.94
CA ASN A 272 9.67 -5.59 6.80
C ASN A 272 8.94 -6.04 8.05
N SER A 273 7.67 -5.69 8.15
CA SER A 273 6.88 -5.96 9.34
C SER A 273 6.45 -7.43 9.49
N THR A 274 6.58 -8.26 8.45
CA THR A 274 6.14 -9.67 8.44
C THR A 274 6.78 -10.49 9.57
N HIS A 275 8.06 -10.25 9.85
CA HIS A 275 8.86 -11.04 10.81
C HIS A 275 9.20 -10.31 12.11
N ILE A 276 8.65 -9.12 12.32
CA ILE A 276 8.90 -8.30 13.53
C ILE A 276 7.77 -8.55 14.53
N ALA A 277 7.96 -8.31 15.82
CA ALA A 277 6.84 -8.32 16.78
C ALA A 277 5.94 -7.07 16.63
N GLU A 278 4.70 -7.12 17.12
CA GLU A 278 3.74 -6.02 16.94
C GLU A 278 4.10 -4.77 17.73
N ASP A 279 4.53 -4.94 18.98
CA ASP A 279 5.06 -3.91 19.88
C ASP A 279 6.22 -3.15 19.23
N ARG A 280 7.20 -3.87 18.69
CA ARG A 280 8.35 -3.31 17.97
C ARG A 280 7.91 -2.56 16.72
N CYS A 281 6.89 -3.05 16.01
CA CYS A 281 6.32 -2.31 14.88
C CYS A 281 5.64 -1.01 15.33
N ARG A 282 4.95 -0.99 16.47
CA ARG A 282 4.35 0.24 17.01
C ARG A 282 5.42 1.27 17.39
N THR A 283 6.51 0.85 18.03
CA THR A 283 7.63 1.73 18.37
C THR A 283 8.24 2.35 17.11
N TRP A 284 8.58 1.52 16.12
CA TRP A 284 9.12 1.98 14.85
C TRP A 284 8.18 2.94 14.12
N LEU A 285 6.89 2.64 14.12
CA LEU A 285 5.88 3.50 13.50
C LEU A 285 5.78 4.83 14.24
N GLY A 286 5.97 4.84 15.56
CA GLY A 286 6.09 6.05 16.38
C GLY A 286 7.27 6.92 15.94
N GLU A 287 8.46 6.33 15.86
CA GLU A 287 9.67 7.01 15.37
C GLU A 287 9.49 7.57 13.96
N TRP A 288 8.92 6.77 13.05
CA TRP A 288 8.58 7.22 11.71
C TRP A 288 7.66 8.44 11.71
N LEU A 289 6.58 8.40 12.50
CA LEU A 289 5.60 9.48 12.56
C LEU A 289 6.18 10.75 13.18
N GLN A 290 7.06 10.64 14.18
CA GLN A 290 7.79 11.79 14.74
C GLN A 290 8.62 12.47 13.65
N ILE A 291 9.33 11.71 12.83
CA ILE A 291 10.10 12.25 11.71
C ILE A 291 9.15 12.87 10.69
N SER A 292 8.24 12.06 10.11
CA SER A 292 7.38 12.47 9.00
C SER A 292 6.52 13.69 9.33
N CYS A 293 5.91 13.75 10.52
CA CYS A 293 5.04 14.86 10.89
C CYS A 293 5.79 16.17 11.16
N SER A 294 7.10 16.09 11.45
CA SER A 294 7.96 17.26 11.65
C SER A 294 8.44 17.89 10.34
N LEU A 295 8.29 17.19 9.21
CA LEU A 295 8.78 17.66 7.92
C LEU A 295 7.81 18.59 7.20
N LYS A 296 8.38 19.59 6.52
CA LYS A 296 7.69 20.48 5.59
C LYS A 296 7.63 19.87 4.19
N GLU A 297 6.78 20.42 3.31
CA GLU A 297 6.65 19.93 1.94
C GLU A 297 7.95 19.98 1.12
N ALA A 298 8.80 20.99 1.37
CA ALA A 298 10.11 21.12 0.74
C ALA A 298 11.08 20.01 1.18
N GLU A 299 10.94 19.51 2.40
CA GLU A 299 11.83 18.54 3.04
C GLU A 299 11.41 17.08 2.76
N LEU A 300 10.34 16.84 1.98
CA LEU A 300 9.79 15.51 1.74
C LEU A 300 10.74 14.56 1.02
N SER A 301 11.82 15.06 0.42
CA SER A 301 12.89 14.19 -0.06
C SER A 301 13.50 13.37 1.09
N LEU A 302 13.64 13.94 2.30
CA LEU A 302 14.11 13.20 3.47
C LEU A 302 13.19 12.02 3.78
N LEU A 303 11.86 12.17 3.65
CA LEU A 303 10.91 11.08 3.89
C LEU A 303 11.12 9.90 2.94
N LEU A 304 11.55 10.16 1.70
CA LEU A 304 11.93 9.09 0.75
C LEU A 304 13.19 8.34 1.20
N HIS A 305 14.20 9.08 1.68
CA HIS A 305 15.45 8.49 2.15
C HIS A 305 15.28 7.79 3.51
N ASN A 306 14.35 8.28 4.34
CA ASN A 306 14.02 7.72 5.65
C ASN A 306 13.56 6.26 5.57
N VAL A 307 12.99 5.84 4.44
CA VAL A 307 12.69 4.43 4.15
C VAL A 307 13.92 3.55 4.36
N VAL A 308 15.09 4.02 3.94
CA VAL A 308 16.36 3.31 4.09
C VAL A 308 16.98 3.63 5.44
N LEU A 309 17.08 4.91 5.80
CA LEU A 309 17.79 5.36 7.00
C LEU A 309 17.20 4.72 8.27
N LEU A 310 15.87 4.71 8.40
CA LEU A 310 15.20 4.17 9.59
C LEU A 310 14.93 2.65 9.52
N SER A 311 14.89 2.04 8.33
CA SER A 311 14.50 0.62 8.21
C SER A 311 15.67 -0.35 8.09
N THR A 312 16.87 0.10 7.69
CA THR A 312 17.98 -0.81 7.31
C THR A 312 18.47 -1.63 8.50
N ASN A 313 18.66 -1.00 9.65
CA ASN A 313 19.17 -1.65 10.87
C ASN A 313 18.10 -1.88 11.92
N TYR A 314 16.83 -1.68 11.58
CA TYR A 314 15.73 -2.01 12.49
C TYR A 314 15.51 -3.52 12.50
N LEU A 315 16.40 -4.22 13.19
CA LEU A 315 16.30 -5.65 13.39
C LEU A 315 15.09 -5.92 14.31
N GLY A 316 14.17 -6.75 13.81
CA GLY A 316 13.41 -7.60 14.70
C GLY A 316 14.43 -8.53 15.31
N THR A 317 14.81 -8.31 16.57
CA THR A 317 15.62 -9.25 17.33
C THR A 317 15.02 -10.64 17.15
N ARG A 318 15.65 -11.49 16.33
CA ARG A 318 15.61 -12.92 16.61
C ARG A 318 16.36 -13.04 17.91
N ARG A 319 15.60 -13.34 18.97
CA ARG A 319 16.20 -14.03 20.11
C ARG A 319 16.88 -15.30 19.61
#